data_AF-A0A9W9IBY6-F1
#
_entry.id   AF-A0A9W9IBY6-F1
#
_cell.length_a   1.000
_cell.length_b   1.000
_cell.length_c   1.000
_cell.angle_alpha   90.00
_cell.angle_beta   90.00
_cell.angle_gamma   90.00
#
_symmetry.space_group_name_H-M   'P 1'
#
loop_
_entity.id
_entity.type
_entity.pdbx_description
1 polymer ?
#
loop_
_entity_poly.entity_id
_entity_poly.type
_entity_poly.pdbx_seq_one_letter_code
_entity_poly.pdbx_strand_id
1 'polypeptide(L)'
;MASVSASIFSLPLPSWLQSSSLRAVQYDRKRKKTEDWTDDTGLDTTDASGTESVPAGQSLVLTPNESHQYRVAGLPLDYELPGGHFPHGPARDEHATPQNLPSRLLRNLPSLSTPIYPPQSAAQQGSLRLQHLSVLMAVLHRCLLQGDFIRAGRAWGLILREEFRGYPVDVRHDERWGIGAEILLRCGQQSVVPNGADRTPLPFTKKGFAQAKEYYEKLILQHPFSRTVPHSVSSLHFYPAMFGLWVYVTQEESNSAQRDLMLGDSESDDGLSDDGSLADSDEWRESRRHKLTARLRVHEMEQAQQIATRMDSLLGSPPYSDSAELLELRGMVSLWIGDLLVSSLATPPVNDNGFDPDAMTDDLPGTFEERRAQRLATEQRQLEVQKSREFFARAQKRGRGVSYNLEHLNLDEGSPIEETEMHY
;
A
#
# COMPACT_ATOMS: atom_id res chain seq x y z
N MET A 1 -1.93 -17.56 5.27
CA MET A 1 -3.14 -16.92 4.70
C MET A 1 -2.80 -15.48 4.38
N ALA A 2 -2.80 -15.11 3.09
CA ALA A 2 -2.54 -13.74 2.68
C ALA A 2 -3.73 -12.86 3.13
N SER A 3 -3.46 -11.91 4.02
CA SER A 3 -4.39 -10.82 4.31
C SER A 3 -4.72 -10.14 2.99
N VAL A 4 -5.99 -10.11 2.61
CA VAL A 4 -6.47 -9.21 1.56
C VAL A 4 -6.00 -7.81 1.98
N SER A 5 -5.08 -7.20 1.25
CA SER A 5 -4.63 -5.83 1.52
C SER A 5 -5.88 -4.96 1.54
N ALA A 6 -6.32 -4.57 2.73
CA ALA A 6 -7.48 -3.74 2.85
C ALA A 6 -7.09 -2.39 2.24
N SER A 7 -7.95 -1.86 1.36
CA SER A 7 -7.74 -0.57 0.74
C SER A 7 -7.45 0.47 1.83
N ILE A 8 -6.56 1.44 1.56
CA ILE A 8 -6.27 2.57 2.46
C ILE A 8 -7.58 3.32 2.83
N PHE A 9 -8.61 3.22 1.98
CA PHE A 9 -9.95 3.78 2.19
C PHE A 9 -10.90 2.89 3.00
N SER A 10 -10.46 1.72 3.47
CA SER A 10 -11.27 0.82 4.29
C SER A 10 -11.40 1.35 5.73
N LEU A 11 -12.38 0.85 6.47
CA LEU A 11 -12.57 1.21 7.88
C LEU A 11 -11.37 0.69 8.70
N PRO A 12 -10.86 1.42 9.71
CA PRO A 12 -9.77 1.04 10.60
C PRO A 12 -10.25 0.00 11.62
N LEU A 13 -10.82 -1.07 11.11
CA LEU A 13 -11.30 -2.21 11.86
C LEU A 13 -10.62 -3.45 11.31
N PRO A 14 -10.29 -4.43 12.16
CA PRO A 14 -9.81 -5.72 11.71
C PRO A 14 -10.75 -6.33 10.67
N SER A 15 -10.22 -7.06 9.70
CA SER A 15 -11.01 -7.65 8.60
C SER A 15 -12.18 -8.53 9.06
N TRP A 16 -12.08 -9.14 10.24
CA TRP A 16 -13.15 -9.93 10.87
C TRP A 16 -14.28 -9.08 11.51
N LEU A 17 -14.02 -7.80 11.78
CA LEU A 17 -15.02 -6.83 12.23
C LEU A 17 -15.63 -6.03 11.07
N GLN A 18 -15.02 -6.07 9.89
CA GLN A 18 -15.55 -5.44 8.70
C GLN A 18 -16.68 -6.30 8.11
N SER A 19 -17.80 -5.67 7.75
CA SER A 19 -18.85 -6.33 6.98
C SER A 19 -18.32 -6.62 5.58
N SER A 20 -18.16 -7.91 5.25
CA SER A 20 -17.65 -8.32 3.93
C SER A 20 -18.54 -7.77 2.82
N SER A 21 -17.97 -6.93 1.96
CA SER A 21 -18.69 -6.40 0.80
C SER A 21 -19.09 -7.55 -0.13
N LEU A 22 -20.26 -7.46 -0.76
CA LEU A 22 -20.71 -8.50 -1.72
C LEU A 22 -19.68 -8.77 -2.82
N ARG A 23 -18.88 -7.77 -3.20
CA ARG A 23 -17.76 -7.91 -4.14
C ARG A 23 -16.68 -8.85 -3.60
N ALA A 24 -16.25 -8.68 -2.35
CA ALA A 24 -15.25 -9.54 -1.71
C ALA A 24 -15.76 -10.98 -1.52
N VAL A 25 -17.02 -11.14 -1.09
CA VAL A 25 -17.65 -12.47 -0.88
C VAL A 25 -17.65 -13.33 -2.15
N GLN A 26 -17.81 -12.72 -3.34
CA GLN A 26 -17.80 -13.46 -4.61
C GLN A 26 -16.43 -14.05 -4.96
N TYR A 27 -15.35 -13.33 -4.65
CA TYR A 27 -13.99 -13.81 -4.91
C TYR A 27 -13.52 -14.80 -3.85
N ASP A 28 -13.95 -14.65 -2.58
CA ASP A 28 -13.63 -15.60 -1.50
C ASP A 28 -14.27 -16.99 -1.71
N ARG A 29 -15.47 -17.04 -2.29
CA ARG A 29 -16.17 -18.32 -2.54
C ARG A 29 -15.43 -19.26 -3.48
N LYS A 30 -14.59 -18.74 -4.39
CA LYS A 30 -13.82 -19.58 -5.31
C LYS A 30 -12.61 -20.27 -4.65
N ARG A 31 -12.24 -19.89 -3.42
CA ARG A 31 -11.05 -20.44 -2.74
C ARG A 31 -11.34 -21.56 -1.74
N LYS A 32 -12.62 -21.89 -1.51
CA LYS A 32 -13.00 -23.13 -0.82
C LYS A 32 -13.10 -24.23 -1.87
N LYS A 33 -12.02 -25.00 -2.03
CA LYS A 33 -12.04 -26.32 -2.69
C LYS A 33 -13.06 -27.16 -1.93
N THR A 34 -14.22 -27.35 -2.53
CA THR A 34 -15.24 -28.29 -2.09
C THR A 34 -14.65 -29.69 -2.22
N GLU A 35 -14.42 -30.36 -1.10
CA GLU A 35 -14.45 -31.82 -1.04
C GLU A 35 -15.90 -32.22 -1.38
N ASP A 36 -16.09 -32.60 -2.63
CA ASP A 36 -17.33 -33.10 -3.18
C ASP A 36 -17.49 -34.55 -2.73
N TRP A 37 -18.28 -34.78 -1.69
CA TRP A 37 -18.76 -36.11 -1.36
C TRP A 37 -19.92 -36.42 -2.30
N THR A 38 -19.61 -37.08 -3.42
CA THR A 38 -20.57 -37.81 -4.24
C THR A 38 -21.11 -38.98 -3.43
N ASP A 39 -22.38 -38.89 -3.00
CA ASP A 39 -23.16 -40.06 -2.59
C ASP A 39 -24.13 -40.39 -3.72
N ASP A 40 -23.67 -41.27 -4.62
CA ASP A 40 -24.47 -41.91 -5.65
C ASP A 40 -25.05 -43.19 -5.07
N THR A 41 -26.32 -43.14 -4.67
CA THR A 41 -27.10 -44.34 -4.35
C THR A 41 -28.25 -44.48 -5.33
N GLY A 42 -27.94 -45.12 -6.45
CA GLY A 42 -28.95 -45.75 -7.30
C GLY A 42 -29.46 -47.03 -6.66
N LEU A 43 -30.77 -47.13 -6.44
CA LEU A 43 -31.52 -48.37 -6.68
C LEU A 43 -33.00 -48.07 -6.91
N ASP A 44 -33.38 -48.14 -8.19
CA ASP A 44 -34.74 -48.34 -8.67
C ASP A 44 -35.38 -49.59 -8.04
N THR A 45 -36.60 -49.46 -7.52
CA THR A 45 -37.61 -50.54 -7.53
C THR A 45 -39.00 -49.94 -7.39
N THR A 46 -39.80 -49.93 -8.48
CA THR A 46 -41.19 -50.47 -8.55
C THR A 46 -41.88 -50.06 -9.86
N ASP A 47 -41.82 -50.97 -10.84
CA ASP A 47 -42.84 -51.19 -11.88
C ASP A 47 -43.51 -52.54 -11.51
N ALA A 48 -44.78 -52.86 -11.76
CA ALA A 48 -45.75 -52.35 -12.70
C ALA A 48 -47.17 -52.71 -12.23
N SER A 49 -48.17 -51.95 -12.66
CA SER A 49 -49.56 -52.41 -12.71
C SER A 49 -50.25 -51.87 -13.97
N GLY A 50 -50.98 -52.76 -14.65
CA GLY A 50 -52.21 -52.40 -15.34
C GLY A 50 -52.09 -51.92 -16.79
N THR A 51 -51.84 -52.85 -17.70
CA THR A 51 -52.46 -52.82 -19.03
C THR A 51 -53.97 -52.62 -18.90
N GLU A 52 -54.54 -51.60 -19.55
CA GLU A 52 -55.66 -51.77 -20.48
C GLU A 52 -56.04 -50.47 -21.20
N SER A 53 -56.25 -50.64 -22.49
CA SER A 53 -56.68 -49.69 -23.50
C SER A 53 -58.16 -49.32 -23.38
N VAL A 54 -58.43 -48.01 -23.48
CA VAL A 54 -59.71 -47.31 -23.81
C VAL A 54 -60.87 -47.50 -22.82
N PRO A 55 -61.52 -46.39 -22.41
CA PRO A 55 -62.97 -46.38 -22.58
C PRO A 55 -63.55 -45.06 -23.10
N ALA A 56 -64.73 -45.26 -23.69
CA ALA A 56 -65.73 -44.33 -24.15
C ALA A 56 -66.02 -43.12 -23.23
N GLY A 57 -66.56 -42.07 -23.86
CA GLY A 57 -66.85 -40.76 -23.27
C GLY A 57 -67.55 -40.81 -21.91
N GLN A 58 -66.99 -40.06 -20.98
CA GLN A 58 -67.61 -39.76 -19.70
C GLN A 58 -68.59 -38.60 -19.89
N SER A 59 -69.87 -38.87 -19.66
CA SER A 59 -70.92 -37.85 -19.55
C SER A 59 -70.62 -36.97 -18.33
N LEU A 60 -69.96 -35.82 -18.53
CA LEU A 60 -69.77 -34.81 -17.50
C LEU A 60 -71.15 -34.25 -17.11
N VAL A 61 -71.62 -34.52 -15.89
CA VAL A 61 -72.84 -33.91 -15.35
C VAL A 61 -72.49 -32.47 -14.96
N LEU A 62 -72.58 -31.55 -15.91
CA LEU A 62 -72.39 -30.11 -15.68
C LEU A 62 -73.55 -29.53 -14.88
N THR A 63 -73.25 -28.55 -14.03
CA THR A 63 -74.30 -27.74 -13.41
C THR A 63 -75.03 -26.90 -14.47
N PRO A 64 -76.31 -26.52 -14.24
CA PRO A 64 -77.05 -25.70 -15.20
C PRO A 64 -76.33 -24.42 -15.61
N ASN A 65 -75.58 -23.79 -14.69
CA ASN A 65 -74.80 -22.59 -14.97
C ASN A 65 -73.56 -22.86 -15.83
N GLU A 66 -72.83 -23.95 -15.57
CA GLU A 66 -71.67 -24.33 -16.40
C GLU A 66 -72.12 -24.67 -17.83
N SER A 67 -73.20 -25.44 -17.98
CA SER A 67 -73.75 -25.77 -19.30
C SER A 67 -74.14 -24.53 -20.12
N HIS A 68 -74.62 -23.48 -19.45
CA HIS A 68 -74.93 -22.20 -20.08
C HIS A 68 -73.65 -21.47 -20.51
N GLN A 69 -72.59 -21.49 -19.70
CA GLN A 69 -71.30 -20.88 -20.04
C GLN A 69 -70.68 -21.52 -21.28
N TYR A 70 -70.68 -22.86 -21.38
CA TYR A 70 -70.22 -23.57 -22.58
C TYR A 70 -71.03 -23.19 -23.83
N ARG A 71 -72.35 -23.08 -23.68
CA ARG A 71 -73.24 -22.67 -24.78
C ARG A 71 -72.96 -21.25 -25.26
N VAL A 72 -72.73 -20.31 -24.34
CA VAL A 72 -72.39 -18.91 -24.67
C VAL A 72 -71.00 -18.78 -25.27
N ALA A 73 -70.04 -19.57 -24.77
CA ALA A 73 -68.67 -19.58 -25.26
C ALA A 73 -68.50 -20.32 -26.61
N GLY A 74 -69.50 -21.08 -27.05
CA GLY A 74 -69.44 -21.88 -28.28
C GLY A 74 -68.43 -23.03 -28.22
N LEU A 75 -68.03 -23.45 -27.01
CA LEU A 75 -67.00 -24.45 -26.78
C LEU A 75 -67.63 -25.85 -26.60
N PRO A 76 -67.07 -26.92 -27.20
CA PRO A 76 -67.57 -28.29 -26.96
C PRO A 76 -67.37 -28.68 -25.50
N LEU A 77 -68.27 -29.52 -24.97
CA LEU A 77 -68.30 -29.95 -23.56
C LEU A 77 -67.07 -30.77 -23.13
N ASP A 78 -66.26 -31.22 -24.08
CA ASP A 78 -65.07 -32.04 -23.85
C ASP A 78 -63.80 -31.21 -23.58
N TYR A 79 -63.89 -29.87 -23.65
CA TYR A 79 -62.77 -28.95 -23.41
C TYR A 79 -63.01 -28.12 -22.16
N GLU A 80 -62.00 -27.98 -21.29
CA GLU A 80 -62.09 -27.09 -20.12
C GLU A 80 -62.10 -25.61 -20.53
N LEU A 81 -62.96 -24.81 -19.89
CA LEU A 81 -62.99 -23.35 -20.09
C LEU A 81 -61.65 -22.71 -19.67
N PRO A 82 -61.13 -21.72 -20.43
CA PRO A 82 -59.90 -21.02 -20.06
C PRO A 82 -60.07 -20.34 -18.69
N GLY A 83 -59.30 -20.79 -17.69
CA GLY A 83 -59.39 -20.28 -16.33
C GLY A 83 -58.89 -18.84 -16.17
N GLY A 84 -59.60 -18.06 -15.33
CA GLY A 84 -59.10 -17.04 -14.41
C GLY A 84 -58.35 -15.80 -14.90
N HIS A 85 -57.84 -15.72 -16.13
CA HIS A 85 -56.97 -14.63 -16.57
C HIS A 85 -57.20 -14.23 -18.02
N PHE A 86 -58.44 -13.93 -18.38
CA PHE A 86 -58.77 -13.32 -19.67
C PHE A 86 -59.83 -12.22 -19.52
N PRO A 87 -59.66 -11.02 -20.11
CA PRO A 87 -58.46 -10.50 -20.77
C PRO A 87 -57.49 -9.76 -19.82
N HIS A 88 -57.90 -9.35 -18.60
CA HIS A 88 -57.07 -8.50 -17.73
C HIS A 88 -57.30 -8.73 -16.22
N GLY A 89 -56.77 -9.82 -15.66
CA GLY A 89 -56.68 -10.03 -14.21
C GLY A 89 -55.22 -10.13 -13.77
N PRO A 90 -54.75 -9.39 -12.73
CA PRO A 90 -53.36 -9.46 -12.27
C PRO A 90 -53.01 -10.87 -11.80
N ALA A 91 -51.80 -11.32 -12.11
CA ALA A 91 -51.30 -12.64 -11.75
C ALA A 91 -51.32 -12.81 -10.23
N ARG A 92 -51.85 -13.95 -9.76
CA ARG A 92 -51.92 -14.28 -8.34
C ARG A 92 -50.57 -14.88 -7.94
N ASP A 93 -49.76 -14.11 -7.22
CA ASP A 93 -48.47 -14.57 -6.66
C ASP A 93 -48.74 -15.52 -5.48
N GLU A 94 -48.97 -16.79 -5.76
CA GLU A 94 -48.83 -17.83 -4.75
C GLU A 94 -47.34 -18.19 -4.60
N HIS A 95 -46.79 -17.94 -3.40
CA HIS A 95 -45.47 -18.33 -2.89
C HIS A 95 -44.29 -17.34 -2.91
N ALA A 96 -44.50 -16.02 -3.00
CA ALA A 96 -43.44 -15.06 -2.69
C ALA A 96 -43.43 -14.70 -1.19
N THR A 97 -42.67 -15.42 -0.36
CA THR A 97 -42.34 -14.95 1.00
C THR A 97 -41.51 -13.66 0.88
N PRO A 98 -41.97 -12.50 1.41
CA PRO A 98 -41.33 -11.20 1.17
C PRO A 98 -39.99 -11.02 1.90
N GLN A 99 -39.57 -11.98 2.73
CA GLN A 99 -38.35 -11.87 3.53
C GLN A 99 -37.05 -12.09 2.74
N ASN A 100 -37.11 -12.70 1.54
CA ASN A 100 -35.91 -13.07 0.77
C ASN A 100 -35.76 -12.39 -0.60
N LEU A 101 -36.72 -11.55 -1.02
CA LEU A 101 -36.64 -10.82 -2.28
C LEU A 101 -35.43 -9.88 -2.35
N PRO A 102 -35.12 -9.02 -1.35
CA PRO A 102 -33.99 -8.09 -1.46
C PRO A 102 -32.64 -8.83 -1.46
N SER A 103 -32.48 -9.88 -0.65
CA SER A 103 -31.26 -10.67 -0.58
C SER A 103 -31.03 -11.50 -1.86
N ARG A 104 -32.09 -12.03 -2.47
CA ARG A 104 -32.03 -12.76 -3.74
C ARG A 104 -31.72 -11.82 -4.91
N LEU A 105 -32.32 -10.63 -4.95
CA LEU A 105 -32.02 -9.61 -5.96
C LEU A 105 -30.56 -9.15 -5.85
N LEU A 106 -30.07 -8.82 -4.65
CA LEU A 106 -28.66 -8.44 -4.42
C LEU A 106 -27.67 -9.53 -4.85
N ARG A 107 -28.05 -10.80 -4.75
CA ARG A 107 -27.22 -11.94 -5.21
C ARG A 107 -27.18 -12.07 -6.73
N ASN A 108 -28.22 -11.62 -7.43
CA ASN A 108 -28.37 -11.72 -8.88
C ASN A 108 -27.80 -10.51 -9.65
N LEU A 109 -27.69 -9.34 -9.01
CA LEU A 109 -27.09 -8.13 -9.62
C LEU A 109 -25.65 -8.31 -10.12
N PRO A 110 -24.75 -9.04 -9.44
CA PRO A 110 -23.40 -9.24 -9.94
C PRO A 110 -23.28 -10.39 -10.96
N SER A 111 -24.34 -11.16 -11.21
CA SER A 111 -24.41 -12.12 -12.32
C SER A 111 -24.94 -11.51 -13.63
N LEU A 112 -25.27 -10.22 -13.63
CA LEU A 112 -25.67 -9.50 -14.85
C LEU A 112 -24.46 -9.32 -15.78
N SER A 113 -24.72 -9.23 -17.09
CA SER A 113 -23.69 -9.04 -18.13
C SER A 113 -22.80 -7.81 -17.87
N THR A 114 -23.40 -6.75 -17.32
CA THR A 114 -22.70 -5.66 -16.64
C THR A 114 -22.92 -5.83 -15.14
N PRO A 115 -21.90 -6.23 -14.36
CA PRO A 115 -22.09 -6.49 -12.93
C PRO A 115 -22.42 -5.17 -12.22
N ILE A 116 -23.63 -5.07 -11.69
CA ILE A 116 -24.08 -3.92 -10.92
C ILE A 116 -23.84 -4.26 -9.45
N TYR A 117 -22.93 -3.52 -8.82
CA TYR A 117 -22.77 -3.56 -7.38
C TYR A 117 -23.50 -2.35 -6.81
N PRO A 118 -24.67 -2.51 -6.18
CA PRO A 118 -25.26 -1.41 -5.44
C PRO A 118 -24.23 -0.98 -4.39
N PRO A 119 -23.98 0.33 -4.21
CA PRO A 119 -23.05 0.79 -3.20
C PRO A 119 -23.60 0.31 -1.86
N GLN A 120 -23.01 -0.76 -1.32
CA GLN A 120 -23.14 -1.12 0.07
C GLN A 120 -22.36 -0.07 0.84
N SER A 121 -22.88 1.15 0.86
CA SER A 121 -22.38 2.19 1.75
C SER A 121 -22.43 1.59 3.15
N ALA A 122 -21.36 1.74 3.92
CA ALA A 122 -21.32 1.38 5.34
C ALA A 122 -22.55 1.90 6.13
N ALA A 123 -23.26 2.88 5.55
CA ALA A 123 -24.59 3.36 5.90
C ALA A 123 -25.73 2.32 5.96
N GLN A 124 -25.78 1.29 5.11
CA GLN A 124 -26.97 0.42 5.02
C GLN A 124 -26.95 -0.82 5.92
N GLN A 125 -25.82 -1.19 6.53
CA GLN A 125 -25.72 -2.37 7.40
C GLN A 125 -24.91 -2.15 8.70
N GLY A 126 -24.41 -0.94 8.97
CA GLY A 126 -23.56 -0.65 10.13
C GLY A 126 -24.27 0.11 11.25
N SER A 127 -23.82 -0.08 12.50
CA SER A 127 -24.18 0.79 13.63
C SER A 127 -23.88 2.26 13.30
N LEU A 128 -24.62 3.21 13.88
CA LEU A 128 -24.40 4.66 13.69
C LEU A 128 -22.92 5.07 13.85
N ARG A 129 -22.19 4.39 14.74
CA ARG A 129 -20.75 4.58 14.93
C ARG A 129 -19.90 4.22 13.70
N LEU A 130 -20.25 3.18 12.94
CA LEU A 130 -19.56 2.85 11.68
C LEU A 130 -19.78 3.93 10.64
N GLN A 131 -20.99 4.48 10.59
CA GLN A 131 -21.30 5.59 9.70
C GLN A 131 -20.46 6.81 10.07
N HIS A 132 -20.44 7.19 11.34
CA HIS A 132 -19.63 8.29 11.85
C HIS A 132 -18.14 8.09 11.53
N LEU A 133 -17.61 6.89 11.82
CA LEU A 133 -16.23 6.54 11.52
C LEU A 133 -15.94 6.64 10.01
N SER A 134 -16.85 6.13 9.16
CA SER A 134 -16.67 6.18 7.70
C SER A 134 -16.64 7.62 7.18
N VAL A 135 -17.46 8.50 7.78
CA VAL A 135 -17.47 9.94 7.48
C VAL A 135 -16.17 10.58 7.94
N LEU A 136 -15.70 10.30 9.17
CA LEU A 136 -14.41 10.81 9.67
C LEU A 136 -13.23 10.39 8.79
N MET A 137 -13.21 9.12 8.35
CA MET A 137 -12.20 8.63 7.42
C MET A 137 -12.27 9.34 6.06
N ALA A 138 -13.46 9.54 5.51
CA ALA A 138 -13.64 10.27 4.26
C ALA A 138 -13.17 11.73 4.37
N VAL A 139 -13.50 12.40 5.49
CA VAL A 139 -13.03 13.76 5.79
C VAL A 139 -11.50 13.79 5.92
N LEU A 140 -10.91 12.82 6.61
CA LEU A 140 -9.46 12.69 6.74
C LEU A 140 -8.78 12.63 5.38
N HIS A 141 -9.19 11.70 4.51
CA HIS A 141 -8.59 11.57 3.17
C HIS A 141 -8.79 12.81 2.31
N ARG A 142 -9.98 13.43 2.39
CA ARG A 142 -10.23 14.70 1.69
C ARG A 142 -9.31 15.81 2.18
N CYS A 143 -9.11 15.94 3.49
CA CYS A 143 -8.20 16.92 4.05
C CYS A 143 -6.74 16.64 3.65
N LEU A 144 -6.30 15.38 3.60
CA LEU A 144 -4.96 15.03 3.13
C LEU A 144 -4.75 15.41 1.66
N LEU A 145 -5.73 15.14 0.78
CA LEU A 145 -5.69 15.54 -0.63
C LEU A 145 -5.69 17.06 -0.83
N GLN A 146 -6.38 17.79 0.05
CA GLN A 146 -6.41 19.26 0.04
C GLN A 146 -5.17 19.89 0.68
N GLY A 147 -4.30 19.10 1.32
CA GLY A 147 -3.16 19.60 2.08
C GLY A 147 -3.52 20.22 3.43
N ASP A 148 -4.73 19.97 3.95
CA ASP A 148 -5.28 20.50 5.20
C ASP A 148 -4.94 19.65 6.43
N PHE A 149 -3.65 19.54 6.75
CA PHE A 149 -3.11 18.78 7.89
C PHE A 149 -3.66 19.14 9.28
N ILE A 150 -4.08 20.38 9.58
CA ILE A 150 -4.67 20.70 10.90
C ILE A 150 -6.04 20.01 11.06
N ARG A 151 -6.87 20.07 10.02
CA ARG A 151 -8.19 19.40 10.01
C ARG A 151 -8.03 17.89 9.97
N ALA A 152 -7.08 17.41 9.18
CA ALA A 152 -6.72 15.99 9.14
C ALA A 152 -6.28 15.48 10.52
N GLY A 153 -5.43 16.23 11.24
CA GLY A 153 -4.99 15.85 12.59
C GLY A 153 -6.13 15.80 13.62
N ARG A 154 -7.11 16.70 13.52
CA ARG A 154 -8.32 16.65 14.36
C ARG A 154 -9.19 15.42 14.03
N ALA A 155 -9.43 15.15 12.76
CA ALA A 155 -10.18 13.98 12.32
C ALA A 155 -9.49 12.67 12.75
N TRP A 156 -8.16 12.60 12.58
CA TRP A 156 -7.34 11.48 13.03
C TRP A 156 -7.39 11.29 14.55
N GLY A 157 -7.30 12.38 15.32
CA GLY A 157 -7.45 12.34 16.77
C GLY A 157 -8.84 11.86 17.23
N LEU A 158 -9.90 12.15 16.49
CA LEU A 158 -11.24 11.61 16.77
C LEU A 158 -11.33 10.12 16.44
N ILE A 159 -10.72 9.68 15.33
CA ILE A 159 -10.66 8.25 14.95
C ILE A 159 -9.94 7.43 16.02
N LEU A 160 -8.81 7.92 16.54
CA LEU A 160 -8.05 7.23 17.60
C LEU A 160 -8.78 7.13 18.94
N ARG A 161 -9.74 8.02 19.19
CA ARG A 161 -10.54 8.02 20.43
C ARG A 161 -11.83 7.21 20.32
N GLU A 162 -12.23 6.84 19.11
CA GLU A 162 -13.44 6.06 18.88
C GLU A 162 -13.17 4.59 19.26
N GLU A 163 -14.03 4.05 20.12
CA GLU A 163 -13.96 2.64 20.52
C GLU A 163 -15.06 1.84 19.81
N PHE A 164 -14.64 0.82 19.08
CA PHE A 164 -15.53 -0.03 18.32
C PHE A 164 -15.72 -1.36 19.03
N ARG A 165 -16.95 -1.63 19.50
CA ARG A 165 -17.29 -2.84 20.30
C ARG A 165 -16.34 -3.06 21.50
N GLY A 166 -15.88 -1.98 22.14
CA GLY A 166 -14.98 -2.03 23.29
C GLY A 166 -13.50 -2.22 22.94
N TYR A 167 -13.15 -2.26 21.65
CA TYR A 167 -11.76 -2.25 21.20
C TYR A 167 -11.40 -0.87 20.61
N PRO A 168 -10.26 -0.28 21.01
CA PRO A 168 -9.78 0.93 20.37
C PRO A 168 -9.35 0.64 18.93
N VAL A 169 -9.40 1.67 18.08
CA VAL A 169 -8.89 1.59 16.72
C VAL A 169 -7.40 1.22 16.72
N ASP A 170 -7.06 0.09 16.09
CA ASP A 170 -5.67 -0.38 16.01
C ASP A 170 -4.94 0.30 14.84
N VAL A 171 -3.95 1.11 15.20
CA VAL A 171 -3.14 1.93 14.28
C VAL A 171 -2.25 1.10 13.35
N ARG A 172 -2.00 -0.18 13.71
CA ARG A 172 -1.14 -1.10 12.98
C ARG A 172 -1.69 -1.54 11.63
N HIS A 173 -3.01 -1.57 11.48
CA HIS A 173 -3.64 -2.06 10.26
C HIS A 173 -3.52 -1.03 9.12
N ASP A 174 -3.28 -1.52 7.90
CA ASP A 174 -3.30 -0.77 6.63
C ASP A 174 -2.39 0.46 6.58
N GLU A 175 -1.19 0.37 7.15
CA GLU A 175 -0.16 1.44 7.09
C GLU A 175 -0.63 2.79 7.66
N ARG A 176 -1.72 2.80 8.44
CA ARG A 176 -2.33 4.02 8.99
C ARG A 176 -1.44 4.73 10.00
N TRP A 177 -0.51 4.00 10.62
CA TRP A 177 0.57 4.57 11.40
C TRP A 177 1.41 5.57 10.58
N GLY A 178 1.59 5.35 9.27
CA GLY A 178 2.27 6.29 8.38
C GLY A 178 1.51 7.61 8.23
N ILE A 179 0.18 7.55 8.16
CA ILE A 179 -0.70 8.74 8.06
C ILE A 179 -0.52 9.64 9.29
N GLY A 180 -0.45 9.06 10.50
CA GLY A 180 -0.22 9.80 11.73
C GLY A 180 1.10 10.58 11.72
N ALA A 181 2.17 9.92 11.27
CA ALA A 181 3.49 10.55 11.15
C ALA A 181 3.51 11.66 10.08
N GLU A 182 2.87 11.44 8.93
CA GLU A 182 2.78 12.44 7.86
C GLU A 182 2.03 13.69 8.31
N ILE A 183 0.90 13.52 9.01
CA ILE A 183 0.16 14.65 9.57
C ILE A 183 1.05 15.46 10.51
N LEU A 184 1.78 14.80 11.43
CA LEU A 184 2.67 15.49 12.38
C LEU A 184 3.81 16.22 11.66
N LEU A 185 4.38 15.62 10.63
CA LEU A 185 5.45 16.20 9.83
C LEU A 185 5.01 17.52 9.15
N ARG A 186 3.78 17.54 8.63
CA ARG A 186 3.25 18.65 7.81
C ARG A 186 2.38 19.64 8.59
N CYS A 187 1.94 19.32 9.81
CA CYS A 187 1.08 20.16 10.65
C CYS A 187 1.62 21.60 10.87
N GLY A 188 2.94 21.78 10.87
CA GLY A 188 3.57 23.09 11.10
C GLY A 188 3.47 24.08 9.92
N GLN A 189 3.14 23.61 8.72
CA GLN A 189 3.17 24.43 7.49
C GLN A 189 1.98 25.39 7.34
N GLN A 190 0.80 24.98 7.79
CA GLN A 190 -0.45 25.71 7.55
C GLN A 190 -0.56 27.06 8.29
N SER A 191 0.29 27.28 9.31
CA SER A 191 0.32 28.54 10.07
C SER A 191 1.24 29.59 9.43
N VAL A 192 2.06 29.22 8.45
CA VAL A 192 2.98 30.13 7.77
C VAL A 192 2.31 30.59 6.48
N VAL A 193 1.53 31.67 6.57
CA VAL A 193 1.10 32.41 5.37
C VAL A 193 2.38 32.87 4.65
N PRO A 194 2.51 32.64 3.32
CA PRO A 194 3.69 33.05 2.59
C PRO A 194 3.66 34.58 2.45
N ASN A 195 4.21 35.28 3.43
CA ASN A 195 4.57 36.69 3.28
C ASN A 195 5.79 36.76 2.36
N GLY A 196 5.54 36.89 1.06
CA GLY A 196 6.40 37.59 0.10
C GLY A 196 7.85 37.10 -0.09
N ALA A 197 8.18 35.85 0.21
CA ALA A 197 9.50 35.29 -0.15
C ALA A 197 9.32 34.15 -1.16
N ASP A 198 9.92 34.29 -2.34
CA ASP A 198 9.94 33.32 -3.45
C ASP A 198 10.69 32.00 -3.14
N ARG A 199 10.80 31.65 -1.86
CA ARG A 199 11.42 30.39 -1.42
C ARG A 199 10.35 29.32 -1.45
N THR A 200 10.58 28.26 -2.23
CA THR A 200 9.73 27.07 -2.21
C THR A 200 9.64 26.56 -0.77
N PRO A 201 8.48 26.64 -0.10
CA PRO A 201 8.39 26.27 1.30
C PRO A 201 8.68 24.77 1.43
N LEU A 202 9.65 24.43 2.29
CA LEU A 202 9.93 23.05 2.66
C LEU A 202 8.62 22.36 3.06
N PRO A 203 8.34 21.13 2.58
CA PRO A 203 7.06 20.48 2.84
C PRO A 203 6.85 20.07 4.31
N PHE A 204 7.79 20.38 5.21
CA PHE A 204 7.79 20.01 6.62
C PHE A 204 8.45 21.08 7.51
N THR A 205 8.24 20.96 8.82
CA THR A 205 8.87 21.82 9.83
C THR A 205 9.78 20.98 10.72
N LYS A 206 10.93 21.51 11.17
CA LYS A 206 11.83 20.80 12.11
C LYS A 206 11.13 20.31 13.38
N LYS A 207 10.21 21.11 13.91
CA LYS A 207 9.33 20.73 15.03
C LYS A 207 8.41 19.56 14.67
N GLY A 208 7.84 19.57 13.46
CA GLY A 208 6.98 18.48 12.96
C GLY A 208 7.77 17.18 12.79
N PHE A 209 9.01 17.25 12.30
CA PHE A 209 9.91 16.10 12.23
C PHE A 209 10.21 15.52 13.62
N ALA A 210 10.53 16.36 14.61
CA ALA A 210 10.76 15.89 15.98
C ALA A 210 9.52 15.19 16.58
N GLN A 211 8.32 15.73 16.32
CA GLN A 211 7.05 15.12 16.75
C GLN A 211 6.76 13.80 16.02
N ALA A 212 7.04 13.72 14.72
CA ALA A 212 6.89 12.49 13.94
C ALA A 212 7.85 11.40 14.42
N LYS A 213 9.10 11.76 14.76
CA LYS A 213 10.08 10.86 15.35
C LYS A 213 9.63 10.35 16.72
N GLU A 214 9.16 11.23 17.59
CA GLU A 214 8.61 10.86 18.90
C GLU A 214 7.39 9.94 18.76
N TYR A 215 6.55 10.17 17.74
CA TYR A 215 5.42 9.31 17.42
C TYR A 215 5.86 7.89 17.04
N TYR A 216 6.86 7.75 16.17
CA TYR A 216 7.44 6.44 15.85
C TYR A 216 8.08 5.76 17.06
N GLU A 217 8.81 6.51 17.88
CA GLU A 217 9.41 5.97 19.11
C GLU A 217 8.34 5.44 20.07
N LYS A 218 7.21 6.15 20.23
CA LYS A 218 6.07 5.68 21.02
C LYS A 218 5.46 4.41 20.43
N LEU A 219 5.28 4.33 19.12
CA LEU A 219 4.76 3.12 18.46
C LEU A 219 5.68 1.92 18.66
N ILE A 220 7.00 2.12 18.57
CA ILE A 220 8.00 1.07 18.80
C ILE A 220 7.89 0.52 20.23
N LEU A 221 7.71 1.41 21.22
CA LEU A 221 7.56 1.00 22.62
C LEU A 221 6.22 0.28 22.87
N GLN A 222 5.14 0.72 22.24
CA GLN A 222 3.80 0.12 22.37
C GLN A 222 3.68 -1.23 21.68
N HIS A 223 4.43 -1.44 20.60
CA HIS A 223 4.34 -2.62 19.75
C HIS A 223 5.71 -3.27 19.51
N PRO A 224 6.33 -3.85 20.56
CA PRO A 224 7.59 -4.55 20.42
C PRO A 224 7.42 -5.82 19.57
N PHE A 225 8.55 -6.31 19.04
CA PHE A 225 8.56 -7.56 18.29
C PHE A 225 8.24 -8.77 19.16
N SER A 226 7.23 -9.53 18.74
CA SER A 226 6.89 -10.82 19.32
C SER A 226 7.13 -11.93 18.30
N ARG A 227 7.90 -12.95 18.70
CA ARG A 227 8.14 -14.15 17.89
C ARG A 227 6.88 -14.98 17.65
N THR A 228 5.86 -14.82 18.49
CA THR A 228 4.60 -15.59 18.40
C THR A 228 3.70 -15.14 17.26
N VAL A 229 3.85 -13.89 16.78
CA VAL A 229 3.04 -13.32 15.70
C VAL A 229 3.94 -12.58 14.71
N PRO A 230 4.73 -13.30 13.89
CA PRO A 230 5.74 -12.70 13.00
C PRO A 230 5.13 -11.84 11.89
N HIS A 231 3.86 -12.06 11.54
CA HIS A 231 3.16 -11.32 10.48
C HIS A 231 2.43 -10.07 10.98
N SER A 232 2.54 -9.73 12.26
CA SER A 232 1.94 -8.50 12.79
C SER A 232 2.86 -7.30 12.60
N VAL A 233 2.28 -6.14 12.30
CA VAL A 233 3.05 -4.90 12.24
C VAL A 233 3.64 -4.64 13.63
N SER A 234 4.95 -4.40 13.65
CA SER A 234 5.80 -4.43 14.83
C SER A 234 6.93 -3.40 14.70
N SER A 235 7.76 -3.26 15.74
CA SER A 235 8.97 -2.43 15.73
C SER A 235 9.84 -2.64 14.48
N LEU A 236 9.90 -3.87 13.94
CA LEU A 236 10.62 -4.17 12.70
C LEU A 236 10.15 -3.35 11.48
N HIS A 237 8.88 -2.94 11.42
CA HIS A 237 8.33 -2.13 10.33
C HIS A 237 8.39 -0.63 10.65
N PHE A 238 8.30 -0.26 11.93
CA PHE A 238 8.37 1.16 12.35
C PHE A 238 9.79 1.73 12.24
N TYR A 239 10.84 0.94 12.52
CA TYR A 239 12.21 1.41 12.42
C TYR A 239 12.62 1.80 11.00
N PRO A 240 12.43 0.97 9.95
CA PRO A 240 12.74 1.34 8.57
C PRO A 240 12.01 2.63 8.15
N ALA A 241 10.74 2.79 8.52
CA ALA A 241 9.99 3.99 8.17
C ALA A 241 10.47 5.24 8.91
N MET A 242 10.82 5.12 10.21
CA MET A 242 11.41 6.22 10.97
C MET A 242 12.76 6.66 10.37
N PHE A 243 13.63 5.70 10.02
CA PHE A 243 14.91 6.01 9.37
C PHE A 243 14.74 6.56 7.96
N GLY A 244 13.81 5.99 7.18
CA GLY A 244 13.46 6.50 5.86
C GLY A 244 12.96 7.94 5.91
N LEU A 245 12.11 8.28 6.90
CA LEU A 245 11.68 9.66 7.13
C LEU A 245 12.86 10.58 7.48
N TRP A 246 13.80 10.12 8.32
CA TRP A 246 14.98 10.91 8.67
C TRP A 246 15.87 11.17 7.45
N VAL A 247 16.12 10.15 6.62
CA VAL A 247 16.86 10.28 5.35
C VAL A 247 16.16 11.23 4.39
N TYR A 248 14.83 11.12 4.25
CA TYR A 248 14.06 12.02 3.40
C TYR A 248 14.19 13.49 3.84
N VAL A 249 14.05 13.74 5.15
CA VAL A 249 14.15 15.10 5.71
C VAL A 249 15.54 15.70 5.47
N THR A 250 16.61 14.95 5.72
CA THR A 250 17.98 15.46 5.54
C THR A 250 18.29 15.74 4.08
N GLN A 251 17.85 14.87 3.16
CA GLN A 251 18.00 15.07 1.72
C GLN A 251 17.21 16.29 1.24
N GLU A 252 15.97 16.46 1.69
CA GLU A 252 15.14 17.58 1.25
C GLU A 252 15.62 18.93 1.83
N GLU A 253 16.17 18.95 3.05
CA GLU A 253 16.86 20.13 3.60
C GLU A 253 18.09 20.49 2.75
N SER A 254 18.90 19.50 2.36
CA SER A 254 20.07 19.69 1.49
C SER A 254 19.67 20.19 0.10
N ASN A 255 18.67 19.55 -0.53
CA ASN A 255 18.17 19.94 -1.85
C ASN A 255 17.58 21.35 -1.84
N SER A 256 16.85 21.73 -0.80
CA SER A 256 16.29 23.08 -0.68
C SER A 256 17.37 24.12 -0.49
N ALA A 257 18.38 23.85 0.35
CA ALA A 257 19.52 24.74 0.51
C ALA A 257 20.32 24.90 -0.81
N GLN A 258 20.42 23.85 -1.61
CA GLN A 258 21.04 23.93 -2.95
C GLN A 258 20.20 24.76 -3.92
N ARG A 259 18.88 24.61 -3.92
CA ARG A 259 17.98 25.46 -4.75
C ARG A 259 18.08 26.93 -4.35
N ASP A 260 18.13 27.23 -3.04
CA ASP A 260 18.30 28.59 -2.55
C ASP A 260 19.63 29.22 -3.01
N LEU A 261 20.73 28.44 -3.01
CA LEU A 261 22.02 28.90 -3.55
C LEU A 261 21.97 29.17 -5.06
N MET A 262 21.21 28.38 -5.80
CA MET A 262 21.04 28.54 -7.25
C MET A 262 20.20 29.79 -7.60
N LEU A 263 19.13 30.05 -6.84
CA LEU A 263 18.25 31.20 -7.06
C LEU A 263 18.90 32.53 -6.64
N GLY A 264 19.59 32.57 -5.49
CA GLY A 264 20.25 33.79 -5.02
C GLY A 264 21.34 34.33 -5.95
N ASP A 265 21.92 33.48 -6.80
CA ASP A 265 22.91 33.91 -7.79
C ASP A 265 22.28 34.45 -9.08
N SER A 266 21.04 34.05 -9.40
CA SER A 266 20.30 34.57 -10.57
C SER A 266 19.79 35.99 -10.33
N GLU A 267 19.36 36.33 -9.11
CA GLU A 267 18.94 37.70 -8.75
C GLU A 267 20.12 38.69 -8.68
N SER A 268 21.34 38.18 -8.56
CA SER A 268 22.57 38.98 -8.53
C SER A 268 23.03 39.43 -9.93
N ASP A 269 22.38 38.95 -11.00
CA ASP A 269 22.78 39.13 -12.39
C ASP A 269 22.13 40.36 -13.06
N ASP A 270 21.04 40.88 -12.51
CA ASP A 270 20.21 41.95 -13.13
C ASP A 270 20.83 43.37 -13.06
N GLY A 271 22.12 43.49 -12.77
CA GLY A 271 22.76 44.78 -12.44
C GLY A 271 24.15 45.08 -12.98
N LEU A 272 24.77 44.22 -13.80
CA LEU A 272 26.15 44.47 -14.27
C LEU A 272 26.24 44.68 -15.78
N SER A 273 26.60 45.92 -16.11
CA SER A 273 26.82 46.50 -17.43
C SER A 273 27.93 45.78 -18.21
N ASP A 274 27.68 45.68 -19.52
CA ASP A 274 28.57 45.38 -20.63
C ASP A 274 29.99 45.97 -20.49
N ASP A 275 30.97 45.13 -20.10
CA ASP A 275 32.40 45.30 -20.41
C ASP A 275 33.17 43.97 -20.18
N GLY A 276 33.42 43.22 -21.26
CA GLY A 276 34.77 42.76 -21.59
C GLY A 276 35.58 41.79 -20.69
N SER A 277 35.04 40.97 -19.77
CA SER A 277 35.81 39.80 -19.24
C SER A 277 34.94 38.66 -18.63
N LEU A 278 33.98 38.16 -19.40
CA LEU A 278 32.96 37.20 -18.91
C LEU A 278 33.53 35.86 -18.38
N ALA A 279 34.64 35.36 -18.95
CA ALA A 279 35.14 34.00 -18.69
C ALA A 279 35.79 33.80 -17.29
N ASP A 280 36.55 34.78 -16.80
CA ASP A 280 37.20 34.67 -15.47
C ASP A 280 36.16 34.82 -14.35
N SER A 281 35.14 35.65 -14.54
CA SER A 281 34.06 35.84 -13.55
C SER A 281 33.27 34.55 -13.27
N ASP A 282 33.02 33.74 -14.31
CA ASP A 282 32.26 32.49 -14.20
C ASP A 282 33.03 31.40 -13.45
N GLU A 283 34.35 31.27 -13.63
CA GLU A 283 35.15 30.29 -12.90
C GLU A 283 35.22 30.59 -11.39
N TRP A 284 35.37 31.87 -11.01
CA TRP A 284 35.34 32.29 -9.61
C TRP A 284 33.96 32.09 -8.96
N ARG A 285 32.88 32.31 -9.71
CA ARG A 285 31.50 32.04 -9.26
C ARG A 285 31.26 30.55 -9.09
N GLU A 286 31.67 29.74 -10.06
CA GLU A 286 31.52 28.29 -10.02
C GLU A 286 32.33 27.68 -8.87
N SER A 287 33.57 28.13 -8.65
CA SER A 287 34.39 27.74 -7.50
C SER A 287 33.74 28.13 -6.17
N ARG A 288 33.11 29.32 -6.09
CA ARG A 288 32.37 29.75 -4.89
C ARG A 288 31.14 28.87 -4.65
N ARG A 289 30.37 28.54 -5.68
CA ARG A 289 29.22 27.63 -5.59
C ARG A 289 29.67 26.25 -5.10
N HIS A 290 30.73 25.69 -5.69
CA HIS A 290 31.31 24.39 -5.27
C HIS A 290 31.75 24.40 -3.81
N LYS A 291 32.35 25.48 -3.31
CA LYS A 291 32.71 25.62 -1.88
C LYS A 291 31.48 25.67 -0.98
N LEU A 292 30.41 26.34 -1.41
CA LEU A 292 29.16 26.42 -0.65
C LEU A 292 28.41 25.09 -0.65
N THR A 293 28.33 24.40 -1.78
CA THR A 293 27.74 23.06 -1.88
C THR A 293 28.54 22.06 -1.08
N ALA A 294 29.87 22.08 -1.13
CA ALA A 294 30.74 21.26 -0.29
C ALA A 294 30.43 21.43 1.22
N ARG A 295 30.23 22.67 1.69
CA ARG A 295 29.83 22.94 3.08
C ARG A 295 28.47 22.33 3.43
N LEU A 296 27.49 22.39 2.53
CA LEU A 296 26.19 21.74 2.73
C LEU A 296 26.34 20.21 2.78
N ARG A 297 27.18 19.64 1.92
CA ARG A 297 27.46 18.19 1.89
C ARG A 297 28.15 17.70 3.17
N VAL A 298 29.02 18.51 3.77
CA VAL A 298 29.61 18.19 5.09
C VAL A 298 28.52 18.09 6.16
N HIS A 299 27.58 19.05 6.20
CA HIS A 299 26.47 18.99 7.15
C HIS A 299 25.55 17.79 6.91
N GLU A 300 25.23 17.50 5.65
CA GLU A 300 24.45 16.32 5.26
C GLU A 300 25.17 15.01 5.67
N MET A 301 26.49 14.95 5.51
CA MET A 301 27.32 13.82 5.91
C MET A 301 27.29 13.59 7.43
N GLU A 302 27.37 14.64 8.23
CA GLU A 302 27.24 14.53 9.70
C GLU A 302 25.90 13.92 10.10
N GLN A 303 24.81 14.34 9.45
CA GLN A 303 23.48 13.75 9.70
C GLN A 303 23.41 12.28 9.25
N ALA A 304 23.97 11.95 8.09
CA ALA A 304 24.04 10.58 7.60
C ALA A 304 24.83 9.65 8.56
N GLN A 305 25.94 10.14 9.12
CA GLN A 305 26.71 9.41 10.14
C GLN A 305 25.92 9.23 11.45
N GLN A 306 25.15 10.23 11.88
CA GLN A 306 24.25 10.10 13.05
C GLN A 306 23.15 9.05 12.82
N ILE A 307 22.60 8.98 11.60
CA ILE A 307 21.66 7.93 11.21
C ILE A 307 22.34 6.56 11.28
N ALA A 308 23.52 6.42 10.67
CA ALA A 308 24.26 5.16 10.64
C ALA A 308 24.62 4.65 12.04
N THR A 309 25.14 5.50 12.93
CA THR A 309 25.47 5.12 14.31
C THR A 309 24.23 4.66 15.09
N ARG A 310 23.09 5.34 14.92
CA ARG A 310 21.82 4.91 15.53
C ARG A 310 21.37 3.56 14.96
N MET A 311 21.48 3.33 13.65
CA MET A 311 21.16 2.03 13.06
C MET A 311 22.09 0.91 13.56
N ASP A 312 23.38 1.17 13.68
CA ASP A 312 24.37 0.20 14.13
C ASP A 312 24.10 -0.24 15.57
N SER A 313 23.71 0.70 16.45
CA SER A 313 23.28 0.36 17.83
C SER A 313 22.06 -0.56 17.88
N LEU A 314 21.11 -0.43 16.94
CA LEU A 314 19.94 -1.30 16.87
C LEU A 314 20.28 -2.67 16.28
N LEU A 315 21.04 -2.70 15.18
CA LEU A 315 21.44 -3.91 14.45
C LEU A 315 22.36 -4.84 15.27
N GLY A 316 22.92 -4.35 16.37
CA GLY A 316 23.68 -5.14 17.34
C GLY A 316 22.83 -6.10 18.18
N SER A 317 21.51 -5.92 18.23
CA SER A 317 20.60 -6.75 19.05
C SER A 317 19.59 -7.55 18.20
N PRO A 318 19.41 -8.85 18.46
CA PRO A 318 18.25 -9.60 17.93
C PRO A 318 16.96 -9.01 18.50
N PRO A 319 15.86 -8.87 17.73
CA PRO A 319 15.59 -9.41 16.39
C PRO A 319 16.05 -8.53 15.21
N TYR A 320 16.49 -7.30 15.46
CA TYR A 320 16.78 -6.30 14.42
C TYR A 320 17.96 -6.73 13.53
N SER A 321 18.90 -7.46 14.12
CA SER A 321 20.04 -8.08 13.45
C SER A 321 19.66 -8.96 12.26
N ASP A 322 18.47 -9.57 12.26
CA ASP A 322 18.06 -10.53 11.22
C ASP A 322 17.06 -9.96 10.20
N SER A 323 16.59 -8.73 10.41
CA SER A 323 15.64 -8.10 9.49
C SER A 323 16.31 -7.66 8.18
N ALA A 324 15.79 -8.13 7.04
CA ALA A 324 16.34 -7.80 5.73
C ALA A 324 16.20 -6.30 5.41
N GLU A 325 15.04 -5.71 5.69
CA GLU A 325 14.74 -4.30 5.40
C GLU A 325 15.71 -3.33 6.12
N LEU A 326 16.03 -3.55 7.40
CA LEU A 326 16.98 -2.69 8.13
C LEU A 326 18.41 -2.87 7.65
N LEU A 327 18.80 -4.09 7.26
CA LEU A 327 20.12 -4.37 6.71
C LEU A 327 20.29 -3.72 5.33
N GLU A 328 19.28 -3.79 4.48
CA GLU A 328 19.25 -3.11 3.18
C GLU A 328 19.33 -1.60 3.37
N LEU A 329 18.52 -1.03 4.27
CA LEU A 329 18.55 0.40 4.56
C LEU A 329 19.92 0.84 5.08
N ARG A 330 20.57 0.05 5.93
CA ARG A 330 21.92 0.36 6.42
C ARG A 330 22.97 0.31 5.31
N GLY A 331 22.85 -0.65 4.38
CA GLY A 331 23.69 -0.76 3.19
C GLY A 331 23.53 0.44 2.25
N MET A 332 22.30 0.90 2.04
CA MET A 332 22.02 2.12 1.27
C MET A 332 22.60 3.37 1.95
N VAL A 333 22.48 3.49 3.27
CA VAL A 333 23.07 4.61 4.03
C VAL A 333 24.60 4.61 3.94
N SER A 334 25.29 3.46 3.94
CA SER A 334 26.75 3.43 3.69
C SER A 334 27.13 3.93 2.30
N LEU A 335 26.38 3.55 1.26
CA LEU A 335 26.62 4.08 -0.09
C LEU A 335 26.43 5.59 -0.14
N TRP A 336 25.35 6.09 0.49
CA TRP A 336 25.07 7.52 0.59
C TRP A 336 26.20 8.28 1.31
N ILE A 337 26.71 7.76 2.44
CA ILE A 337 27.88 8.35 3.13
C ILE A 337 29.11 8.35 2.21
N GLY A 338 29.37 7.26 1.48
CA GLY A 338 30.47 7.15 0.53
C GLY A 338 30.42 8.21 -0.58
N ASP A 339 29.23 8.47 -1.12
CA ASP A 339 29.04 9.50 -2.14
C ASP A 339 29.13 10.92 -1.56
N LEU A 340 28.66 11.13 -0.33
CA LEU A 340 28.80 12.41 0.38
C LEU A 340 30.27 12.74 0.72
N LEU A 341 31.09 11.74 1.06
CA LEU A 341 32.52 11.92 1.31
C LEU A 341 33.24 12.53 0.09
N VAL A 342 32.96 12.02 -1.11
CA VAL A 342 33.52 12.58 -2.35
C VAL A 342 32.92 13.94 -2.67
N SER A 343 31.60 14.09 -2.51
CA SER A 343 30.87 15.34 -2.81
C SER A 343 31.17 16.48 -1.82
N SER A 344 31.72 16.17 -0.65
CA SER A 344 32.14 17.17 0.35
C SER A 344 33.46 17.86 0.00
N LEU A 345 34.17 17.37 -1.01
CA LEU A 345 35.40 18.00 -1.49
C LEU A 345 35.05 19.20 -2.38
N ALA A 346 35.64 20.36 -2.08
CA ALA A 346 35.38 21.60 -2.80
C ALA A 346 36.08 21.70 -4.18
N THR A 347 36.81 20.66 -4.59
CA THR A 347 37.56 20.63 -5.85
C THR A 347 36.71 20.06 -6.97
N PRO A 348 36.64 20.72 -8.14
CA PRO A 348 35.92 20.19 -9.29
C PRO A 348 36.58 18.89 -9.75
N PRO A 349 35.79 17.90 -10.22
CA PRO A 349 36.36 16.75 -10.90
C PRO A 349 37.07 17.25 -12.15
N VAL A 350 38.38 17.01 -12.24
CA VAL A 350 39.14 17.26 -13.46
C VAL A 350 38.50 16.38 -14.55
N ASN A 351 37.89 16.99 -15.56
CA ASN A 351 37.44 16.28 -16.76
C ASN A 351 38.69 15.66 -17.42
N ASP A 352 38.76 14.33 -17.40
CA ASP A 352 39.83 13.53 -18.02
C ASP A 352 39.72 13.48 -19.57
N ASN A 353 39.26 14.58 -20.17
CA ASN A 353 39.14 14.71 -21.63
C ASN A 353 40.28 15.59 -22.14
N GLY A 354 41.50 15.05 -22.06
CA GLY A 354 42.69 15.71 -22.58
C GLY A 354 44.00 15.31 -21.94
N PHE A 355 44.14 14.06 -21.47
CA PHE A 355 45.43 13.55 -20.97
C PHE A 355 46.42 13.43 -22.14
N ASP A 356 47.21 14.48 -22.34
CA ASP A 356 48.39 14.48 -23.20
C ASP A 356 49.57 13.93 -22.36
N PRO A 357 50.02 12.68 -22.60
CA PRO A 357 50.98 11.99 -21.74
C PRO A 357 52.40 12.59 -21.77
N ASP A 358 52.65 13.61 -22.60
CA ASP A 358 53.98 14.21 -22.81
C ASP A 358 54.15 15.61 -22.15
N ALA A 359 53.12 16.10 -21.44
CA ALA A 359 53.23 17.34 -20.66
C ALA A 359 53.95 17.08 -19.32
N MET A 360 55.26 17.32 -19.31
CA MET A 360 56.12 17.31 -18.13
C MET A 360 55.57 18.21 -17.01
N THR A 361 55.08 17.57 -15.94
CA THR A 361 55.12 17.97 -14.52
C THR A 361 55.19 19.49 -14.22
N ASP A 362 54.04 20.17 -14.11
CA ASP A 362 53.76 21.06 -12.95
C ASP A 362 52.29 21.58 -12.91
N ASP A 363 51.57 21.59 -14.04
CA ASP A 363 50.25 22.24 -14.12
C ASP A 363 49.05 21.31 -13.87
N LEU A 364 49.08 20.50 -12.81
CA LEU A 364 47.86 19.85 -12.31
C LEU A 364 47.12 20.80 -11.35
N PRO A 365 45.87 21.22 -11.65
CA PRO A 365 45.13 22.14 -10.79
C PRO A 365 44.82 21.49 -9.44
N GLY A 366 45.32 22.11 -8.35
CA GLY A 366 44.99 21.74 -6.97
C GLY A 366 46.20 21.53 -6.07
N THR A 367 46.10 22.07 -4.85
CA THR A 367 47.14 22.01 -3.80
C THR A 367 47.47 20.54 -3.47
N PHE A 368 48.72 20.20 -3.14
CA PHE A 368 49.11 18.82 -2.76
C PHE A 368 48.18 18.21 -1.68
N GLU A 369 47.71 19.04 -0.76
CA GLU A 369 46.75 18.70 0.29
C GLU A 369 45.39 18.25 -0.27
N GLU A 370 44.89 18.89 -1.32
CA GLU A 370 43.62 18.55 -1.97
C GLU A 370 43.70 17.18 -2.66
N ARG A 371 44.82 16.89 -3.33
CA ARG A 371 45.05 15.57 -3.96
C ARG A 371 45.17 14.46 -2.91
N ARG A 372 45.74 14.77 -1.74
CA ARG A 372 45.79 13.84 -0.61
C ARG A 372 44.39 13.62 -0.03
N ALA A 373 43.62 14.68 0.16
CA ALA A 373 42.24 14.60 0.65
C ALA A 373 41.33 13.80 -0.29
N GLN A 374 41.45 14.01 -1.61
CA GLN A 374 40.75 13.21 -2.62
C GLN A 374 41.07 11.73 -2.52
N ARG A 375 42.36 11.37 -2.45
CA ARG A 375 42.77 9.95 -2.29
C ARG A 375 42.18 9.32 -1.03
N LEU A 376 42.26 10.01 0.10
CA LEU A 376 41.67 9.55 1.36
C LEU A 376 40.15 9.40 1.27
N ALA A 377 39.44 10.35 0.63
CA ALA A 377 38.00 10.27 0.44
C ALA A 377 37.61 9.09 -0.45
N THR A 378 38.36 8.83 -1.54
CA THR A 378 38.11 7.67 -2.41
C THR A 378 38.36 6.35 -1.71
N GLU A 379 39.39 6.25 -0.88
CA GLU A 379 39.67 5.08 -0.05
C GLU A 379 38.55 4.85 0.97
N GLN A 380 38.12 5.90 1.68
CA GLN A 380 36.99 5.81 2.62
C GLN A 380 35.68 5.43 1.92
N ARG A 381 35.41 5.96 0.72
CA ARG A 381 34.26 5.54 -0.10
C ARG A 381 34.32 4.06 -0.44
N GLN A 382 35.50 3.54 -0.80
CA GLN A 382 35.66 2.10 -1.06
C GLN A 382 35.37 1.25 0.18
N LEU A 383 35.81 1.71 1.36
CA LEU A 383 35.49 1.03 2.63
C LEU A 383 33.97 1.02 2.89
N GLU A 384 33.27 2.13 2.67
CA GLU A 384 31.81 2.18 2.82
C GLU A 384 31.08 1.31 1.80
N VAL A 385 31.57 1.22 0.55
CA VAL A 385 31.04 0.31 -0.48
C VAL A 385 31.27 -1.16 -0.09
N GLN A 386 32.40 -1.49 0.55
CA GLN A 386 32.63 -2.84 1.05
C GLN A 386 31.65 -3.17 2.19
N LYS A 387 31.47 -2.26 3.15
CA LYS A 387 30.47 -2.42 4.22
C LYS A 387 29.07 -2.60 3.66
N SER A 388 28.69 -1.82 2.65
CA SER A 388 27.35 -1.94 2.04
C SER A 388 27.14 -3.33 1.43
N ARG A 389 28.15 -3.87 0.74
CA ARG A 389 28.10 -5.24 0.17
C ARG A 389 27.92 -6.30 1.25
N GLU A 390 28.58 -6.16 2.39
CA GLU A 390 28.43 -7.07 3.53
C GLU A 390 26.99 -7.03 4.08
N PHE A 391 26.42 -5.84 4.25
CA PHE A 391 25.02 -5.68 4.67
C PHE A 391 24.04 -6.26 3.66
N PHE A 392 24.22 -6.01 2.36
CA PHE A 392 23.37 -6.58 1.31
C PHE A 392 23.50 -8.11 1.24
N ALA A 393 24.70 -8.65 1.38
CA ALA A 393 24.89 -10.11 1.41
C ALA A 393 24.20 -10.74 2.62
N ARG A 394 24.25 -10.08 3.79
CA ARG A 394 23.53 -10.52 5.00
C ARG A 394 22.01 -10.42 4.82
N ALA A 395 21.52 -9.32 4.27
CA ALA A 395 20.11 -9.14 3.95
C ALA A 395 19.62 -10.22 2.99
N GLN A 396 20.36 -10.51 1.91
CA GLN A 396 20.01 -11.52 0.92
C GLN A 396 19.98 -12.94 1.51
N LYS A 397 20.89 -13.27 2.44
CA LYS A 397 20.87 -14.55 3.17
C LYS A 397 19.63 -14.69 4.05
N ARG A 398 19.18 -13.60 4.68
CA ARG A 398 18.02 -13.61 5.59
C ARG A 398 16.67 -13.50 4.85
N GLY A 399 16.59 -12.68 3.82
CA GLY A 399 15.43 -12.55 2.93
C GLY A 399 15.13 -13.84 2.19
N ARG A 400 16.17 -14.55 1.70
CA ARG A 400 16.00 -15.88 1.11
C ARG A 400 15.54 -16.93 2.12
N GLY A 401 15.86 -16.82 3.41
CA GLY A 401 15.36 -17.75 4.42
C GLY A 401 13.83 -17.74 4.52
N VAL A 402 13.18 -16.58 4.42
CA VAL A 402 11.71 -16.49 4.53
C VAL A 402 11.02 -16.94 3.24
N SER A 403 11.54 -16.56 2.07
CA SER A 403 10.96 -16.99 0.78
C SER A 403 11.23 -18.46 0.47
N TYR A 404 12.43 -18.97 0.76
CA TYR A 404 12.81 -20.37 0.56
C TYR A 404 12.03 -21.31 1.50
N ASN A 405 11.77 -20.92 2.76
CA ASN A 405 10.88 -21.69 3.64
C ASN A 405 9.43 -21.73 3.12
N LEU A 406 8.97 -20.72 2.38
CA LEU A 406 7.65 -20.69 1.76
C LEU A 406 7.57 -21.56 0.50
N GLU A 407 8.66 -21.62 -0.28
CA GLU A 407 8.77 -22.47 -1.47
C GLU A 407 8.94 -23.95 -1.11
N HIS A 408 9.70 -24.26 -0.04
CA HIS A 408 9.97 -25.64 0.39
C HIS A 408 8.85 -26.27 1.23
N LEU A 409 7.81 -25.51 1.61
CA LEU A 409 6.58 -26.07 2.19
C LEU A 409 5.64 -26.68 1.13
N ASN A 410 5.90 -26.47 -0.16
CA ASN A 410 5.02 -26.90 -1.26
C ASN A 410 5.62 -27.99 -2.16
N LEU A 411 6.67 -28.68 -1.74
CA LEU A 411 7.26 -29.78 -2.52
C LEU A 411 7.64 -30.95 -1.63
N ASP A 412 6.65 -31.74 -1.25
CA ASP A 412 6.81 -33.21 -1.20
C ASP A 412 5.43 -33.86 -1.39
N GLU A 413 4.91 -33.82 -2.62
CA GLU A 413 3.86 -34.72 -3.07
C GLU A 413 4.41 -35.44 -4.30
N GLY A 414 4.83 -36.69 -4.10
CA GLY A 414 5.23 -37.60 -5.16
C GLY A 414 6.62 -38.18 -5.01
N SER A 415 6.83 -38.99 -3.97
CA SER A 415 7.80 -40.08 -4.03
C SER A 415 7.52 -40.91 -5.30
N PRO A 416 8.48 -41.12 -6.21
CA PRO A 416 8.26 -42.04 -7.32
C PRO A 416 8.27 -43.46 -6.76
N ILE A 417 7.12 -44.10 -6.90
CA ILE A 417 6.89 -45.52 -6.65
C ILE A 417 7.89 -46.32 -7.48
N GLU A 418 8.50 -47.31 -6.83
CA GLU A 418 9.31 -48.36 -7.45
C GLU A 418 8.55 -49.01 -8.61
N GLU A 419 8.98 -48.77 -9.85
CA GLU A 419 8.66 -49.64 -10.98
C GLU A 419 9.78 -50.67 -11.12
N THR A 420 9.54 -51.81 -10.47
CA THR A 420 10.13 -53.09 -10.83
C THR A 420 9.59 -53.51 -12.20
N GLU A 421 10.38 -53.34 -13.26
CA GLU A 421 10.22 -54.13 -14.49
C GLU A 421 11.50 -54.88 -14.83
N MET A 422 11.35 -56.20 -14.78
CA MET A 422 12.30 -57.18 -15.29
C MET A 422 12.34 -57.15 -16.83
N HIS A 423 13.54 -57.21 -17.40
CA HIS A 423 13.94 -57.87 -18.67
C HIS A 423 15.39 -57.39 -18.92
N TYR A 424 16.45 -58.18 -18.85
CA TYR A 424 16.72 -59.54 -19.35
C TYR A 424 17.64 -60.34 -18.41
#